data_AF-A0A1I7GR26-F1
#
_entry.id   AF-A0A1I7GR26-F1
#
_cell.length_a   1.000
_cell.length_b   1.000
_cell.length_c   1.000
_cell.angle_alpha   90.00
_cell.angle_beta   90.00
_cell.angle_gamma   90.00
#
_symmetry.space_group_name_H-M   'P 1'
#
loop_
_entity.id
_entity.type
_entity.pdbx_description
1 polymer ?
#
loop_
_entity_poly.entity_id
_entity_poly.type
_entity_poly.pdbx_seq_one_letter_code
_entity_poly.pdbx_strand_id
1 'polypeptide(L)'
;MPIRREHRFFYPIDWPQLSRVIRFDRAGGRCECCGRPHGQRVAHLGDGCWWDGEAASWRDGNGRRVRRAPGSVDILGRVRRTRVVLAAAHRDHDTANNVGANLAAFCQRCHMIHDRPEHRRRRWATLFRRKALGDLFRGPYA
;
A
#
# COMPACT_ATOMS: atom_id res chain seq x y z
N MET A 1 5.38 -3.00 2.55
CA MET A 1 6.17 -2.59 3.71
C MET A 1 6.91 -3.79 4.27
N PRO A 2 8.19 -3.67 4.67
CA PRO A 2 8.88 -4.76 5.36
C PRO A 2 8.20 -5.03 6.71
N ILE A 3 8.13 -6.30 7.11
CA ILE A 3 7.60 -6.70 8.41
C ILE A 3 8.55 -6.18 9.49
N ARG A 4 8.03 -5.38 10.42
CA ARG A 4 8.80 -4.86 11.55
C ARG A 4 9.28 -6.01 12.42
N ARG A 5 10.48 -5.89 12.99
CA ARG A 5 11.12 -6.96 13.78
C ARG A 5 10.22 -7.41 14.93
N GLU A 6 9.61 -6.46 15.63
CA GLU A 6 8.71 -6.69 16.75
C GLU A 6 7.43 -7.45 16.37
N HIS A 7 7.02 -7.44 15.10
CA HIS A 7 5.78 -8.08 14.66
C HIS A 7 6.01 -9.47 14.04
N ARG A 8 7.25 -9.90 13.79
CA ARG A 8 7.54 -11.14 13.05
C ARG A 8 6.87 -12.37 13.66
N PHE A 9 6.74 -12.42 14.99
CA PHE A 9 6.14 -13.54 15.72
C PHE A 9 4.61 -13.66 15.54
N PHE A 10 3.93 -12.60 15.07
CA PHE A 10 2.50 -12.66 14.76
C PHE A 10 2.22 -13.28 13.39
N TYR A 11 3.25 -13.44 12.55
CA TYR A 11 3.11 -14.07 11.25
C TYR A 11 3.33 -15.57 11.39
N PRO A 12 2.51 -16.41 10.74
CA PRO A 12 2.69 -17.84 10.80
C PRO A 12 3.99 -18.25 10.07
N ILE A 13 4.52 -19.43 10.40
CA ILE A 13 5.79 -19.93 9.84
C ILE A 13 5.75 -20.07 8.32
N ASP A 14 4.57 -20.34 7.77
CA ASP A 14 4.27 -20.49 6.34
C ASP A 14 3.86 -19.16 5.67
N TRP A 15 4.12 -18.02 6.32
CA TRP A 15 3.82 -16.70 5.76
C TRP A 15 4.28 -16.49 4.31
N PRO A 16 5.49 -16.92 3.88
CA PRO A 16 5.90 -16.79 2.48
C PRO A 16 4.92 -17.46 1.50
N GLN A 17 4.41 -18.64 1.86
CA GLN A 17 3.46 -19.42 1.09
C GLN A 17 2.08 -18.75 1.12
N LEU A 18 1.57 -18.40 2.31
CA LEU A 18 0.28 -17.71 2.45
C LEU A 18 0.27 -16.39 1.66
N SER A 19 1.32 -15.59 1.79
CA SER A 19 1.50 -14.34 1.05
C SER A 19 1.56 -14.55 -0.47
N ARG A 20 2.12 -15.67 -0.93
CA ARG A 20 2.14 -16.03 -2.35
C ARG A 20 0.72 -16.34 -2.84
N VAL A 21 -0.01 -17.18 -2.10
CA VAL A 21 -1.41 -17.55 -2.43
C VAL A 21 -2.28 -16.32 -2.55
N ILE A 22 -2.21 -15.41 -1.58
CA ILE A 22 -2.98 -14.16 -1.59
C ILE A 22 -2.64 -13.30 -2.82
N ARG A 23 -1.36 -13.14 -3.14
CA ARG A 23 -0.92 -12.20 -4.19
C ARG A 23 -1.04 -12.72 -5.60
N PHE A 24 -0.78 -14.00 -5.81
CA PHE A 24 -0.58 -14.55 -7.16
C PHE A 24 -1.66 -15.55 -7.54
N ASP A 25 -2.16 -16.33 -6.58
CA ASP A 25 -3.19 -17.33 -6.87
C ASP A 25 -4.58 -16.69 -6.79
N ARG A 26 -4.93 -16.10 -5.64
CA ARG A 26 -6.23 -15.44 -5.45
C ARG A 26 -6.36 -14.14 -6.24
N ALA A 27 -5.37 -13.26 -6.11
CA ALA A 27 -5.42 -11.94 -6.73
C ALA A 27 -4.90 -11.94 -8.18
N GLY A 28 -4.45 -13.09 -8.72
CA GLY A 28 -3.96 -13.21 -10.10
C GLY A 28 -2.78 -12.30 -10.41
N GLY A 29 -1.96 -11.95 -9.40
CA GLY A 29 -0.86 -11.01 -9.57
C GLY A 29 -1.32 -9.56 -9.79
N ARG A 30 -2.55 -9.20 -9.41
CA ARG A 30 -3.08 -7.82 -9.51
C ARG A 30 -3.42 -7.25 -8.15
N CYS A 31 -3.33 -5.94 -8.03
CA CYS A 31 -3.79 -5.24 -6.83
C CYS A 31 -5.31 -5.41 -6.69
N GLU A 32 -5.80 -5.92 -5.57
CA GLU A 32 -7.23 -6.11 -5.29
C GLU A 32 -8.00 -4.78 -5.18
N CYS A 33 -7.29 -3.65 -4.99
CA CYS A 33 -7.91 -2.32 -4.91
C CYS A 33 -7.93 -1.62 -6.27
N CYS A 34 -6.82 -1.57 -7.00
CA CYS A 34 -6.68 -0.73 -8.20
C CYS A 34 -6.38 -1.48 -9.49
N GLY A 35 -6.18 -2.80 -9.44
CA GLY A 35 -5.94 -3.65 -10.60
C GLY A 35 -4.54 -3.60 -11.20
N ARG A 36 -3.62 -2.77 -10.68
CA ARG A 36 -2.24 -2.70 -11.18
C ARG A 36 -1.54 -4.07 -11.15
N PRO A 37 -0.96 -4.54 -12.25
CA PRO A 37 -0.32 -5.85 -12.34
C PRO A 37 1.08 -5.86 -11.70
N HIS A 38 1.42 -6.93 -10.99
CA HIS A 38 2.72 -7.14 -10.36
C HIS A 38 3.86 -7.16 -11.38
N GLY A 39 5.02 -6.60 -11.02
CA GLY A 39 6.25 -6.64 -11.81
C GLY A 39 6.29 -5.65 -12.98
N GLN A 40 5.13 -5.16 -13.43
CA GLN A 40 5.02 -4.25 -14.56
C GLN A 40 5.39 -2.81 -14.22
N ARG A 41 5.88 -2.06 -15.21
CA ARG A 41 6.07 -0.60 -15.11
C ARG A 41 4.82 0.10 -15.62
N VAL A 42 4.08 0.73 -14.73
CA VAL A 42 2.85 1.47 -15.10
C VAL A 42 3.11 2.97 -15.18
N ALA A 43 2.57 3.59 -16.22
CA ALA A 43 2.48 5.05 -16.34
C ALA A 43 1.34 5.58 -15.46
N HIS A 44 1.57 6.65 -14.71
CA HIS A 44 0.58 7.26 -13.84
C HIS A 44 0.75 8.79 -13.71
N LEU A 45 -0.33 9.46 -13.34
CA LEU A 45 -0.39 10.94 -13.29
C LEU A 45 -0.12 11.52 -11.90
N GLY A 46 0.07 10.67 -10.89
CA GLY A 46 0.38 11.08 -9.51
C GLY A 46 -0.85 11.28 -8.63
N ASP A 47 -2.00 11.60 -9.20
CA ASP A 47 -3.32 11.62 -8.53
C ASP A 47 -3.86 10.21 -8.21
N GLY A 48 -3.22 9.17 -8.78
CA GLY A 48 -3.62 7.77 -8.67
C GLY A 48 -4.07 7.18 -9.99
N CYS A 49 -4.42 8.02 -10.96
CA CYS A 49 -4.75 7.58 -12.30
C CYS A 49 -3.56 6.92 -12.97
N TRP A 50 -3.80 5.82 -13.66
CA TRP A 50 -2.76 5.04 -14.33
C TRP A 50 -3.27 4.44 -15.64
N TRP A 51 -2.34 4.20 -16.56
CA TRP A 51 -2.64 3.61 -17.85
C TRP A 51 -2.63 2.08 -17.77
N ASP A 52 -3.78 1.47 -18.08
CA ASP A 52 -3.92 0.03 -18.26
C ASP A 52 -3.65 -0.30 -19.74
N GLY A 53 -2.48 -0.89 -19.99
CA GLY A 53 -2.04 -1.26 -21.33
C GLY A 53 -2.85 -2.41 -21.95
N GLU A 54 -3.42 -3.30 -21.14
CA GLU A 54 -4.24 -4.42 -21.64
C GLU A 54 -5.62 -3.91 -22.08
N ALA A 55 -6.22 -3.03 -21.28
CA ALA A 55 -7.51 -2.44 -21.59
C ALA A 55 -7.43 -1.20 -22.51
N ALA A 56 -6.22 -0.78 -22.89
CA ALA A 56 -5.94 0.47 -23.59
C ALA A 56 -6.73 1.67 -23.02
N SER A 57 -6.74 1.80 -21.69
CA SER A 57 -7.58 2.80 -21.01
C SER A 57 -6.94 3.36 -19.74
N TRP A 58 -7.32 4.59 -19.39
CA TRP A 58 -6.98 5.14 -18.08
C TRP A 58 -7.88 4.54 -17.01
N ARG A 59 -7.30 4.25 -15.84
CA ARG A 59 -8.01 3.87 -14.63
C ARG A 59 -7.72 4.84 -13.51
N ASP A 60 -8.69 5.04 -12.63
CA ASP A 60 -8.50 5.83 -11.41
C ASP A 60 -7.73 5.06 -10.32
N GLY A 61 -7.60 5.68 -9.15
CA GLY A 61 -6.93 5.10 -7.99
C GLY A 61 -7.61 3.86 -7.41
N ASN A 62 -8.86 3.58 -7.79
CA ASN A 62 -9.70 2.45 -7.38
C ASN A 62 -9.89 1.44 -8.52
N GLY A 63 -9.16 1.59 -9.62
CA GLY A 63 -9.22 0.67 -10.76
C GLY A 63 -10.42 0.86 -11.69
N ARG A 64 -11.28 1.86 -11.48
CA ARG A 64 -12.39 2.16 -12.40
C ARG A 64 -11.87 2.82 -13.67
N ARG A 65 -12.40 2.42 -14.83
CA ARG A 65 -12.03 3.03 -16.11
C ARG A 65 -12.52 4.48 -16.14
N VAL A 66 -11.67 5.38 -16.60
CA VAL A 66 -11.97 6.80 -16.75
C VAL A 66 -11.67 7.27 -18.16
N ARG A 67 -12.56 8.09 -18.73
CA ARG A 67 -12.30 8.79 -19.99
C ARG A 67 -11.52 10.06 -19.69
N ARG A 68 -10.46 10.28 -20.44
CA ARG A 68 -9.67 11.52 -20.44
C ARG A 68 -9.74 12.10 -21.84
N ALA A 69 -10.00 13.40 -21.95
CA ALA A 69 -10.02 14.06 -23.25
C ALA A 69 -8.61 14.01 -23.89
N PRO A 70 -8.50 13.85 -25.22
CA PRO A 70 -7.22 13.99 -25.90
C PRO A 70 -6.56 15.32 -25.52
N GLY A 71 -5.25 15.33 -25.26
CA GLY A 71 -4.51 16.52 -24.83
C GLY A 71 -4.71 16.96 -23.37
N SER A 72 -5.67 16.40 -22.62
CA SER A 72 -5.85 16.73 -21.19
C SER A 72 -4.77 16.16 -20.27
N VAL A 73 -3.96 15.24 -20.79
CA VAL A 73 -2.84 14.64 -20.09
C VAL A 73 -1.57 15.22 -20.68
N ASP A 74 -0.85 16.00 -19.88
CA ASP A 74 0.54 16.36 -20.20
C ASP A 74 1.42 15.12 -20.05
N ILE A 75 1.61 14.42 -21.17
CA ILE A 75 2.37 13.17 -21.25
C ILE A 75 3.86 13.43 -20.95
N LEU A 76 4.37 14.60 -21.30
CA LEU A 76 5.80 14.92 -21.25
C LEU A 76 6.23 15.45 -19.88
N GLY A 77 5.39 16.25 -19.20
CA GLY A 77 5.73 16.84 -17.90
C GLY A 77 5.17 16.10 -16.68
N ARG A 78 4.07 15.35 -16.83
CA ARG A 78 3.30 14.83 -15.67
C ARG A 78 3.30 13.31 -15.51
N VAL A 79 3.55 12.56 -16.59
CA VAL A 79 3.51 11.09 -16.54
C VAL A 79 4.77 10.54 -15.89
N ARG A 80 4.58 9.87 -14.76
CA ARG A 80 5.64 9.12 -14.07
C ARG A 80 5.46 7.63 -14.32
N ARG A 81 6.57 6.88 -14.27
CA ARG A 81 6.55 5.41 -14.36
C ARG A 81 6.99 4.81 -13.05
N THR A 82 6.22 3.85 -12.55
CA THR A 82 6.56 3.11 -11.32
C THR A 82 6.49 1.62 -11.57
N ARG A 83 7.51 0.87 -11.10
CA ARG A 83 7.46 -0.59 -11.07
C ARG A 83 6.53 -1.05 -9.94
N VAL A 84 5.49 -1.79 -10.30
CA VAL A 84 4.49 -2.27 -9.36
C VAL A 84 5.01 -3.48 -8.61
N VAL A 85 4.95 -3.42 -7.30
CA VAL A 85 5.24 -4.54 -6.39
C VAL A 85 4.02 -4.74 -5.51
N LEU A 86 3.59 -6.01 -5.41
CA LEU A 86 2.46 -6.42 -4.57
C LEU A 86 2.99 -6.97 -3.25
N ALA A 87 2.30 -6.61 -2.18
CA ALA A 87 2.50 -7.14 -0.85
C ALA A 87 1.14 -7.59 -0.28
N ALA A 88 1.16 -8.65 0.52
CA ALA A 88 0.01 -9.01 1.35
C ALA A 88 -0.11 -7.98 2.49
N ALA A 89 -1.35 -7.61 2.83
CA ALA A 89 -1.67 -6.66 3.88
C ALA A 89 -2.91 -7.14 4.66
N HIS A 90 -2.93 -6.89 5.96
CA HIS A 90 -4.08 -7.12 6.84
C HIS A 90 -5.10 -5.98 6.66
N ARG A 91 -6.37 -6.32 6.41
CA ARG A 91 -7.45 -5.35 6.18
C ARG A 91 -7.80 -4.57 7.46
N ASP A 92 -7.77 -5.25 8.61
CA ASP A 92 -8.03 -4.67 9.93
C ASP A 92 -6.79 -4.03 10.60
N HIS A 93 -5.62 -4.09 9.96
CA HIS A 93 -4.31 -3.70 10.51
C HIS A 93 -3.81 -4.52 11.71
N ASP A 94 -4.52 -5.58 12.11
CA ASP A 94 -4.07 -6.51 13.14
C ASP A 94 -3.16 -7.58 12.53
N THR A 95 -1.88 -7.55 12.91
CA THR A 95 -0.89 -8.51 12.39
C THR A 95 -1.09 -9.93 12.89
N ALA A 96 -1.87 -10.15 13.95
CA ALA A 96 -2.17 -11.49 14.45
C ALA A 96 -3.30 -12.17 13.67
N ASN A 97 -4.17 -11.40 12.99
CA ASN A 97 -5.31 -11.94 12.27
C ASN A 97 -4.95 -12.40 10.85
N ASN A 98 -4.32 -13.57 10.72
CA ASN A 98 -3.82 -14.09 9.45
C ASN A 98 -4.84 -14.91 8.64
N VAL A 99 -6.14 -14.83 8.96
CA VAL A 99 -7.17 -15.53 8.18
C VAL A 99 -7.18 -15.00 6.75
N GLY A 100 -7.31 -15.90 5.77
CA GLY A 100 -7.20 -15.54 4.35
C GLY A 100 -8.15 -14.41 3.92
N ALA A 101 -9.37 -14.35 4.50
CA ALA A 101 -10.35 -13.30 4.24
C ALA A 101 -9.90 -11.91 4.73
N ASN A 102 -9.09 -11.84 5.79
CA ASN A 102 -8.54 -10.59 6.31
C ASN A 102 -7.32 -10.11 5.52
N LEU A 103 -6.68 -10.99 4.75
CA LEU A 103 -5.54 -10.61 3.92
C LEU A 103 -6.00 -10.01 2.59
N ALA A 104 -5.21 -9.10 2.04
CA ALA A 104 -5.41 -8.48 0.74
C ALA A 104 -4.09 -8.31 -0.02
N ALA A 105 -4.14 -8.40 -1.35
CA ALA A 105 -2.99 -8.11 -2.20
C ALA A 105 -3.00 -6.63 -2.64
N PHE A 106 -2.10 -5.82 -2.10
CA PHE A 106 -2.01 -4.39 -2.42
C PHE A 106 -0.70 -4.03 -3.12
N CYS A 107 -0.79 -3.14 -4.10
CA CYS A 107 0.39 -2.46 -4.67
C CYS A 107 0.96 -1.42 -3.70
N GLN A 108 2.20 -0.96 -3.93
CA GLN A 108 2.85 0.01 -3.03
C GLN A 108 1.97 1.23 -2.71
N ARG A 109 1.27 1.79 -3.70
CA ARG A 109 0.37 2.94 -3.52
C ARG A 109 -0.83 2.60 -2.63
N CYS A 110 -1.59 1.57 -2.99
CA CYS A 110 -2.81 1.21 -2.23
C CYS A 110 -2.47 0.78 -0.81
N HIS A 111 -1.35 0.06 -0.63
CA HIS A 111 -0.85 -0.32 0.69
C HIS A 111 -0.51 0.91 1.54
N MET A 112 0.21 1.89 0.98
CA MET A 112 0.53 3.15 1.67
C MET A 112 -0.71 3.96 2.07
N ILE A 113 -1.73 3.96 1.23
CA ILE A 113 -3.00 4.66 1.51
C ILE A 113 -3.76 3.94 2.63
N HIS A 114 -3.87 2.61 2.53
CA HIS A 114 -4.49 1.75 3.53
C HIS A 114 -3.86 1.97 4.90
N ASP A 115 -2.53 1.91 5.00
CA ASP A 115 -1.82 2.02 6.27
C ASP A 115 -1.72 3.45 6.83
N ARG A 116 -2.08 4.48 6.05
CA ARG A 116 -1.89 5.88 6.43
C ARG A 116 -2.53 6.24 7.78
N PRO A 117 -3.77 5.83 8.11
CA PRO A 117 -4.38 6.13 9.40
C PRO A 117 -3.61 5.52 10.57
N GLU A 118 -3.23 4.25 10.47
CA GLU A 118 -2.48 3.56 11.52
C GLU A 118 -1.05 4.12 11.66
N HIS A 119 -0.40 4.49 10.55
CA HIS A 119 0.88 5.20 10.59
C HIS A 119 0.78 6.56 11.30
N ARG A 120 -0.30 7.32 11.07
CA ARG A 120 -0.57 8.58 11.79
C ARG A 120 -0.78 8.33 13.28
N ARG A 121 -1.59 7.33 13.66
CA ARG A 121 -1.83 6.93 15.05
C ARG A 121 -0.53 6.57 15.77
N ARG A 122 0.29 5.70 15.18
CA ARG A 122 1.60 5.29 15.73
C ARG A 122 2.56 6.46 15.87
N ARG A 123 2.65 7.32 14.85
CA ARG A 123 3.49 8.53 14.89
C ARG A 123 3.06 9.45 16.02
N TRP A 124 1.75 9.71 16.16
CA TRP A 124 1.21 10.52 17.24
C TRP A 124 1.55 9.92 18.61
N ALA A 125 1.29 8.62 18.82
CA ALA A 125 1.56 7.96 20.10
C ALA A 125 3.06 8.00 20.47
N THR A 126 3.94 7.86 19.49
CA THR A 126 5.40 7.96 19.68
C THR A 126 5.80 9.37 20.13
N LEU A 127 5.28 10.39 19.44
CA LEU A 127 5.57 11.79 19.79
C LEU A 127 4.98 12.17 21.15
N PHE A 128 3.77 11.69 21.45
CA PHE A 128 3.11 11.92 22.75
C PHE A 128 3.94 11.34 23.90
N ARG A 129 4.35 10.06 23.82
CA ARG A 129 5.19 9.43 24.84
C ARG A 129 6.51 10.16 25.04
N ARG A 130 7.15 10.60 23.95
CA ARG A 130 8.41 11.34 24.01
C ARG A 130 8.25 12.67 24.75
N LYS A 131 7.16 13.40 24.52
CA LYS A 131 6.86 14.66 25.22
C LYS A 131 6.55 14.44 26.70
N ALA A 132 5.66 13.49 27.02
CA ALA A 132 5.30 13.17 28.40
C ALA A 132 6.52 12.77 29.26
N LEU A 133 7.47 12.01 28.70
CA LEU A 133 8.73 11.69 29.37
C LEU A 133 9.62 12.94 29.59
N GLY A 134 9.63 13.87 28.63
CA GLY A 134 10.31 15.15 28.76
C GLY A 134 9.72 16.00 29.90
N ASP A 135 8.39 16.07 29.97
CA ASP A 135 7.66 16.83 30.98
C ASP A 135 7.88 16.27 32.39
N LEU A 136 7.88 14.93 32.56
CA LEU A 136 8.01 14.27 33.86
C LEU A 136 9.43 14.32 34.43
N PHE A 137 10.47 14.23 33.59
CA PHE A 137 11.87 14.10 34.04
C PHE A 137 12.77 15.29 33.65
N ARG A 138 12.20 16.44 33.25
CA ARG A 138 12.96 17.56 32.66
C ARG A 138 13.93 17.07 31.56
N GLY A 139 13.40 16.25 30.65
CA GLY A 139 14.17 15.63 29.57
C GLY A 139 14.80 16.66 28.61
N PRO A 140 15.42 16.24 27.49
CA PRO A 140 16.25 17.09 26.62
C PRO A 140 15.50 18.21 25.86
N TYR A 141 14.26 18.50 26.24
CA TYR A 141 13.41 19.58 25.74
C TYR A 141 13.14 20.67 26.77
N ALA A 142 13.83 20.65 27.91
CA ALA A 142 13.93 21.80 28.82
C ALA A 142 14.69 22.95 28.16
#